data_AF-A0A7S2NJN2-F1
#
_entry.id   AF-A0A7S2NJN2-F1
#
_cell.length_a   1.000
_cell.length_b   1.000
_cell.length_c   1.000
_cell.angle_alpha   90.00
_cell.angle_beta   90.00
_cell.angle_gamma   90.00
#
_symmetry.space_group_name_H-M   'P 1'
#
loop_
_entity.id
_entity.type
_entity.pdbx_description
1 polymer ?
#
loop_
_entity_poly.entity_id
_entity_poly.type
_entity_poly.pdbx_seq_one_letter_code
_entity_poly.pdbx_strand_id
1 'polypeptide(L)'
;ANEIDRLRSLGQRDEAARLRRGYVGVHSAVSSVEEDRQRILREIGSRDIAVNKSIVVLIESGMSTTCLRRAAELGTDLRQAGELRWGLIMLGTMSYVLTAYLLDGDLSYWRIFDLVALPVLGIIWTRAEHDHKAFMATMSVKL
;
A
#
# COMPACT_ATOMS: atom_id res chain seq x y z
N ALA A 1 -16.38 3.03 -4.88
CA ALA A 1 -15.78 1.91 -4.14
C ALA A 1 -16.85 0.86 -3.99
N ASN A 2 -16.63 -0.33 -4.54
CA ASN A 2 -17.64 -1.37 -4.57
C ASN A 2 -17.77 -2.00 -3.17
N GLU A 3 -18.95 -2.48 -2.78
CA GLU A 3 -19.15 -3.09 -1.45
C GLU A 3 -18.27 -4.34 -1.27
N ILE A 4 -17.98 -5.04 -2.37
CA ILE A 4 -17.04 -6.17 -2.41
C ILE A 4 -15.62 -5.73 -2.00
N ASP A 5 -15.16 -4.57 -2.46
CA ASP A 5 -13.83 -4.06 -2.10
C ASP A 5 -13.77 -3.68 -0.62
N ARG A 6 -14.85 -3.10 -0.09
CA ARG A 6 -14.98 -2.78 1.33
C ARG A 6 -14.90 -4.03 2.18
N LEU A 7 -15.67 -5.07 1.85
CA LEU A 7 -15.66 -6.34 2.56
C LEU A 7 -14.29 -7.04 2.49
N ARG A 8 -13.61 -6.99 1.33
CA ARG A 8 -12.24 -7.50 1.20
C ARG A 8 -11.26 -6.75 2.09
N SER A 9 -11.31 -5.42 2.12
CA SER A 9 -10.43 -4.61 2.98
C SER A 9 -10.65 -4.91 4.47
N LEU A 10 -11.91 -5.08 4.88
CA LEU A 10 -12.24 -5.47 6.25
C LEU A 10 -11.70 -6.86 6.59
N GLY A 11 -11.87 -7.84 5.69
CA GLY A 11 -11.32 -9.18 5.86
C GLY A 11 -9.80 -9.20 5.99
N GLN A 12 -9.11 -8.43 5.16
CA GLN A 12 -7.64 -8.30 5.21
C GLN A 12 -7.17 -7.66 6.51
N ARG A 13 -7.88 -6.64 7.01
CA ARG A 13 -7.57 -6.00 8.30
C ARG A 13 -7.77 -6.95 9.47
N ASP A 14 -8.85 -7.73 9.46
CA ASP A 14 -9.12 -8.74 10.49
C ASP A 14 -8.06 -9.86 10.46
N GLU A 15 -7.68 -10.32 9.27
CA GLU A 15 -6.64 -11.33 9.10
C GLU A 15 -5.28 -10.82 9.58
N ALA A 16 -4.88 -9.61 9.16
CA ALA A 16 -3.67 -8.96 9.64
C ALA A 16 -3.66 -8.80 11.17
N ALA A 17 -4.79 -8.44 11.78
CA ALA A 17 -4.92 -8.32 13.23
C ALA A 17 -4.84 -9.68 13.97
N ARG A 18 -5.28 -10.77 13.33
CA ARG A 18 -5.10 -12.13 13.87
C ARG A 18 -3.65 -12.58 13.75
N LEU A 19 -3.04 -12.39 12.58
CA LEU A 19 -1.63 -12.72 12.33
C LEU A 19 -0.70 -11.94 13.26
N ARG A 20 -0.94 -10.63 13.46
CA ARG A 20 -0.17 -9.79 14.37
C ARG A 20 -0.20 -10.27 15.82
N ARG A 21 -1.30 -10.88 16.25
CA ARG A 21 -1.44 -11.43 17.61
C ARG A 21 -0.80 -12.81 17.78
N GLY A 22 -0.82 -13.64 16.73
CA GLY A 22 -0.30 -15.00 16.76
C GLY A 22 1.16 -15.16 16.32
N TYR A 23 1.71 -14.18 15.58
CA TYR A 23 3.05 -14.28 15.04
C TYR A 23 4.11 -13.83 16.04
N VAL A 24 4.89 -14.80 16.53
CA VAL A 24 6.00 -14.58 17.48
C VAL A 24 7.38 -14.70 16.81
N GLY A 25 7.42 -15.31 15.61
CA GLY A 25 8.62 -15.49 14.81
C GLY A 25 8.59 -16.80 14.01
N VAL A 26 9.45 -16.91 13.00
CA VAL A 26 9.52 -18.09 12.13
C VAL A 26 9.77 -19.39 12.91
N HIS A 27 10.60 -19.37 13.96
CA HIS A 27 10.90 -20.57 14.76
C HIS A 27 9.70 -21.10 15.56
N SER A 28 8.75 -20.23 15.89
CA SER A 28 7.52 -20.56 16.63
C SER A 28 6.36 -20.89 15.71
N ALA A 29 6.57 -20.93 14.38
CA ALA A 29 5.53 -21.27 13.43
C ALA A 29 5.09 -22.73 13.59
N VAL A 30 3.78 -22.94 13.68
CA VAL A 30 3.17 -24.27 13.73
C VAL A 30 2.95 -24.75 12.30
N SER A 31 3.39 -25.97 12.00
CA SER A 31 3.17 -26.63 10.70
C SER A 31 2.36 -27.90 10.92
N SER A 32 1.47 -28.21 9.98
CA SER A 32 0.79 -29.51 9.94
C SER A 32 1.76 -30.65 9.62
N VAL A 33 2.85 -30.34 8.90
CA VAL A 33 3.90 -31.28 8.51
C VAL A 33 5.23 -30.79 9.06
N GLU A 34 5.79 -31.50 10.03
CA GLU A 34 7.04 -31.10 10.70
C GLU A 34 8.26 -31.19 9.78
N GLU A 35 8.27 -32.12 8.82
CA GLU A 35 9.34 -32.23 7.82
C GLU A 35 9.47 -30.96 6.97
N ASP A 36 8.33 -30.40 6.54
CA ASP A 36 8.29 -29.14 5.79
C ASP A 36 8.79 -27.98 6.65
N ARG A 37 8.41 -27.95 7.93
CA ARG A 37 8.91 -26.93 8.87
C ARG A 37 10.43 -26.97 8.95
N GLN A 38 11.02 -28.16 9.12
CA GLN A 38 12.46 -28.31 9.21
C GLN A 38 13.17 -27.99 7.90
N ARG A 39 12.56 -28.29 6.74
CA ARG A 39 13.10 -27.95 5.43
C ARG A 39 13.11 -26.43 5.23
N ILE A 40 12.00 -25.76 5.53
CA ILE A 40 11.87 -24.29 5.44
C ILE A 40 12.84 -23.60 6.40
N LEU A 41 12.93 -24.05 7.66
CA LEU A 41 13.87 -23.49 8.64
C LEU A 41 15.33 -23.68 8.21
N ARG A 42 15.67 -24.84 7.62
CA ARG A 42 17.00 -25.06 7.04
C ARG A 42 17.29 -24.14 5.86
N GLU A 43 16.32 -23.91 4.99
CA GLU A 43 16.46 -23.01 3.84
C GLU A 43 16.62 -21.54 4.27
N ILE A 44 15.88 -21.12 5.30
CA ILE A 44 16.03 -19.79 5.90
C ILE A 44 17.44 -19.64 6.48
N GLY A 45 17.92 -20.63 7.22
CA GLY A 45 19.26 -20.64 7.79
C GLY A 45 19.49 -19.42 8.70
N SER A 46 20.56 -18.66 8.43
CA SER A 46 20.93 -17.44 9.17
C SER A 46 20.13 -16.18 8.79
N ARG A 47 19.12 -16.32 7.91
CA ARG A 47 18.29 -15.19 7.43
C ARG A 47 16.99 -15.04 8.22
N ASP A 48 16.86 -15.70 9.36
CA ASP A 48 15.70 -15.69 10.23
C ASP A 48 15.25 -14.26 10.60
N ILE A 49 16.19 -13.39 10.96
CA ILE A 49 15.93 -11.98 11.30
C ILE A 49 15.33 -11.24 10.09
N ALA A 50 15.92 -11.43 8.89
CA ALA A 50 15.47 -10.78 7.67
C ALA A 50 14.08 -11.27 7.24
N VAL A 51 13.80 -12.56 7.42
CA VAL A 51 12.49 -13.16 7.13
C VAL A 51 11.43 -12.67 8.13
N ASN A 52 11.73 -12.69 9.43
CA ASN A 52 10.85 -12.13 10.47
C ASN A 52 10.45 -10.69 10.14
N LYS A 53 11.41 -9.86 9.78
CA LYS A 53 11.18 -8.47 9.40
C LYS A 53 10.31 -8.34 8.14
N SER A 54 10.56 -9.19 7.14
CA SER A 54 9.77 -9.20 5.91
C SER A 54 8.32 -9.62 6.16
N ILE A 55 8.09 -10.53 7.11
CA ILE A 55 6.76 -10.96 7.56
C ILE A 55 6.06 -9.85 8.36
N VAL A 56 6.77 -9.15 9.25
CA VAL A 56 6.21 -7.99 9.95
C VAL A 56 5.73 -6.93 8.95
N VAL A 57 6.56 -6.61 7.96
CA VAL A 57 6.19 -5.66 6.88
C VAL A 57 4.97 -6.16 6.10
N LEU A 58 4.91 -7.45 5.78
CA LEU A 58 3.78 -8.07 5.09
C LEU A 58 2.49 -7.96 5.91
N ILE A 59 2.56 -8.24 7.21
CA ILE A 59 1.40 -8.15 8.12
C ILE A 59 0.92 -6.69 8.24
N GLU A 60 1.83 -5.71 8.28
CA GLU A 60 1.45 -4.32 8.48
C GLU A 60 0.97 -3.61 7.21
N SER A 61 1.62 -3.84 6.07
CA SER A 61 1.27 -3.18 4.81
C SER A 61 0.43 -4.02 3.86
N GLY A 62 0.23 -5.32 4.14
CA GLY A 62 -0.45 -6.25 3.24
C GLY A 62 0.41 -6.71 2.04
N MET A 63 1.64 -6.24 1.93
CA MET A 63 2.60 -6.59 0.88
C MET A 63 4.05 -6.48 1.39
N SER A 64 5.03 -7.13 0.76
CA SER A 64 6.43 -7.01 1.20
C SER A 64 7.32 -6.65 0.01
N THR A 65 7.46 -5.35 -0.24
CA THR A 65 8.36 -4.83 -1.29
C THR A 65 9.66 -4.32 -0.70
N THR A 66 10.70 -4.21 -1.53
CA THR A 66 12.01 -3.68 -1.10
C THR A 66 11.90 -2.26 -0.55
N CYS A 67 11.03 -1.43 -1.14
CA CYS A 67 10.78 -0.06 -0.66
C CYS A 67 10.09 -0.05 0.71
N LEU A 68 9.08 -0.89 0.94
CA LEU A 68 8.38 -0.96 2.23
C LEU A 68 9.29 -1.51 3.33
N ARG A 69 10.12 -2.50 3.02
CA ARG A 69 11.13 -3.01 3.97
C ARG A 69 12.13 -1.92 4.39
N ARG A 70 12.54 -1.06 3.45
CA ARG A 70 13.41 0.10 3.73
C ARG A 70 12.68 1.22 4.49
N ALA A 71 11.39 1.40 4.29
CA ALA A 71 10.59 2.34 5.07
C ALA A 71 10.38 1.85 6.52
N ALA A 72 10.15 0.55 6.73
CA ALA A 72 10.13 -0.05 8.07
C ALA A 72 11.47 0.12 8.81
N GLU A 73 12.61 0.05 8.09
CA GLU A 73 13.94 0.33 8.67
C GLU A 73 14.06 1.74 9.23
N LEU A 74 13.34 2.68 8.63
CA LEU A 74 13.33 4.08 9.04
C LEU A 74 12.28 4.36 10.13
N GLY A 75 11.59 3.33 10.63
CA GLY A 75 10.54 3.46 11.64
C GLY A 75 9.25 4.09 11.13
N THR A 76 9.03 4.10 9.81
CA THR A 76 7.78 4.59 9.21
C THR A 76 6.63 3.65 9.53
N ASP A 77 5.47 4.19 9.91
CA ASP A 77 4.26 3.37 10.06
C ASP A 77 3.82 2.88 8.67
N LEU A 78 3.74 1.55 8.52
CA LEU A 78 3.40 0.90 7.26
C LEU A 78 1.93 0.46 7.18
N ARG A 79 1.13 0.77 8.21
CA ARG A 79 -0.29 0.44 8.23
C ARG A 79 -0.98 1.01 7.00
N GLN A 80 -1.69 0.14 6.28
CA GLN A 80 -2.46 0.49 5.06
C GLN A 80 -1.62 0.95 3.86
N ALA A 81 -0.29 0.84 3.87
CA ALA A 81 0.53 1.26 2.72
C ALA A 81 0.21 0.49 1.41
N GLY A 82 -0.38 -0.71 1.51
CA GLY A 82 -0.88 -1.48 0.37
C GLY A 82 -2.28 -1.10 -0.11
N GLU A 83 -3.06 -0.31 0.65
CA GLU A 83 -4.41 0.14 0.27
C GLU A 83 -4.38 1.36 -0.67
N LEU A 84 -3.35 1.48 -1.53
CA LEU A 84 -3.36 2.50 -2.56
C LEU A 84 -4.55 2.25 -3.48
N ARG A 85 -5.54 3.14 -3.42
CA ARG A 85 -6.73 3.07 -4.27
C ARG A 85 -6.36 3.51 -5.68
N TRP A 86 -5.66 2.64 -6.42
CA TRP A 86 -5.33 2.82 -7.83
C TRP A 86 -6.55 3.23 -8.66
N GLY A 87 -7.75 2.79 -8.26
CA GLY A 87 -9.00 3.21 -8.88
C GLY A 87 -9.22 4.73 -8.89
N LEU A 88 -8.82 5.47 -7.84
CA LEU A 88 -8.96 6.93 -7.80
C LEU A 88 -7.95 7.62 -8.73
N ILE A 89 -6.71 7.13 -8.77
CA ILE A 89 -5.68 7.63 -9.68
C ILE A 89 -6.09 7.36 -11.13
N MET A 90 -6.47 6.12 -11.44
CA MET A 90 -6.92 5.73 -12.78
C MET A 90 -8.18 6.49 -13.21
N LEU A 91 -9.15 6.67 -12.32
CA LEU A 91 -10.34 7.47 -12.60
C LEU A 91 -9.98 8.93 -12.90
N GLY A 92 -9.08 9.52 -12.10
CA GLY A 92 -8.56 10.87 -12.34
C GLY A 92 -7.87 11.00 -13.69
N THR A 93 -6.98 10.06 -14.02
CA THR A 93 -6.26 10.05 -15.30
C THR A 93 -7.20 9.82 -16.49
N MET A 94 -8.17 8.91 -16.37
CA MET A 94 -9.16 8.68 -17.43
C MET A 94 -10.07 9.89 -17.62
N SER A 95 -10.52 10.52 -16.54
CA SER A 95 -11.25 11.80 -16.58
C SER A 95 -10.44 12.87 -17.31
N TYR A 96 -9.16 13.02 -16.97
CA TYR A 96 -8.26 13.99 -17.58
C TYR A 96 -8.11 13.76 -19.10
N VAL A 97 -7.83 12.52 -19.51
CA VAL A 97 -7.67 12.15 -20.92
C VAL A 97 -8.98 12.34 -21.70
N LEU A 98 -10.12 11.97 -21.11
CA LEU A 98 -11.42 12.15 -21.74
C LEU A 98 -11.75 13.65 -21.95
N THR A 99 -11.43 14.48 -20.96
CA THR A 99 -11.64 15.93 -21.03
C THR A 99 -10.75 16.57 -22.10
N ALA A 100 -9.50 16.09 -22.21
CA ALA A 100 -8.56 16.49 -23.26
C ALA A 100 -9.06 16.13 -24.67
N TYR A 101 -9.65 14.95 -24.83
CA TYR A 101 -10.15 14.45 -26.12
C TYR A 101 -11.44 15.16 -26.55
N LEU A 102 -12.32 15.51 -25.62
CA LEU A 102 -13.61 16.15 -25.91
C LEU A 102 -13.51 17.66 -26.18
N LEU A 103 -12.47 18.33 -25.69
CA LEU A 103 -12.30 19.78 -25.80
C LEU A 103 -11.28 20.20 -26.88
N ASP A 104 -10.95 19.28 -27.79
CA ASP A 104 -10.20 19.50 -29.04
C ASP A 104 -8.89 20.31 -28.89
N GLY A 105 -8.24 20.18 -27.72
CA GLY A 105 -6.93 20.77 -27.45
C GLY A 105 -6.90 22.29 -27.20
N ASP A 106 -8.04 22.95 -27.02
CA ASP A 106 -8.04 24.40 -26.74
C ASP A 106 -7.43 24.70 -25.35
N LEU A 107 -6.24 25.32 -25.35
CA LEU A 107 -5.40 25.60 -24.17
C LEU A 107 -6.13 26.40 -23.08
N SER A 108 -7.18 27.16 -23.43
CA SER A 108 -7.97 27.94 -22.47
C SER A 108 -8.69 27.04 -21.46
N TYR A 109 -9.21 25.89 -21.89
CA TYR A 109 -9.92 24.95 -21.04
C TYR A 109 -9.00 24.16 -20.11
N TRP A 110 -7.78 23.86 -20.56
CA TRP A 110 -6.75 23.23 -19.74
C TRP A 110 -6.42 24.04 -18.48
N ARG A 111 -6.31 25.37 -18.61
CA ARG A 111 -6.05 26.27 -17.48
C ARG A 111 -7.17 26.26 -16.44
N ILE A 112 -8.42 26.18 -16.88
CA ILE A 112 -9.59 26.10 -15.99
C ILE A 112 -9.60 24.76 -15.27
N PHE A 113 -9.28 23.67 -15.98
CA PHE A 113 -9.17 22.35 -15.38
C PHE A 113 -8.08 22.31 -14.31
N ASP A 114 -6.87 22.82 -14.58
CA ASP A 114 -5.78 22.87 -13.60
C ASP A 114 -6.14 23.72 -12.37
N LEU A 115 -6.82 24.85 -12.59
CA LEU A 115 -7.32 25.74 -11.53
C LEU A 115 -8.32 25.06 -10.59
N VAL A 116 -9.07 24.06 -11.05
CA VAL A 116 -10.09 23.34 -10.25
C VAL A 116 -9.54 22.02 -9.72
N ALA A 117 -8.75 21.29 -10.52
CA ALA A 117 -8.20 20.00 -10.17
C ALA A 117 -7.16 20.11 -9.05
N LEU A 118 -6.27 21.11 -9.09
CA LEU A 118 -5.25 21.32 -8.05
C LEU A 118 -5.84 21.59 -6.66
N PRO A 119 -6.83 22.48 -6.47
CA PRO A 119 -7.44 22.65 -5.16
C PRO A 119 -8.29 21.45 -4.73
N VAL A 120 -8.94 20.74 -5.65
CA VAL A 120 -9.65 19.49 -5.30
C VAL A 120 -8.66 18.43 -4.81
N LEU A 121 -7.54 18.25 -5.51
CA LEU A 121 -6.45 17.36 -5.08
C LEU A 121 -5.84 17.84 -3.76
N GLY A 122 -5.69 19.15 -3.56
CA GLY A 122 -5.24 19.74 -2.29
C GLY A 122 -6.23 19.51 -1.13
N ILE A 123 -7.54 19.55 -1.40
CA ILE A 123 -8.58 19.24 -0.41
C ILE A 123 -8.59 17.75 -0.08
N ILE A 124 -8.47 16.89 -1.09
CA ILE A 124 -8.32 15.43 -0.89
C ILE A 124 -7.04 15.15 -0.09
N TRP A 125 -5.95 15.85 -0.39
CA TRP A 125 -4.68 15.74 0.33
C TRP A 125 -4.78 16.22 1.78
N THR A 126 -5.47 17.32 2.04
CA THR A 126 -5.66 17.82 3.41
C THR A 126 -6.54 16.90 4.23
N ARG A 127 -7.54 16.25 3.60
CA ARG A 127 -8.43 15.27 4.24
C ARG A 127 -7.89 13.84 4.29
N ALA A 128 -6.83 13.52 3.55
CA ALA A 128 -6.16 12.23 3.65
C ALA A 128 -5.52 12.08 5.05
N GLU A 129 -5.50 10.87 5.60
CA GLU A 129 -4.82 10.58 6.86
C GLU A 129 -3.29 10.77 6.71
N HIS A 130 -2.61 11.13 7.80
CA HIS A 130 -1.20 11.57 7.77
C HIS A 130 -0.24 10.56 7.10
N ASP A 131 -0.46 9.26 7.28
CA ASP A 131 0.40 8.21 6.71
C ASP A 131 0.27 8.11 5.18
N HIS A 132 -0.91 8.40 4.62
CA HIS A 132 -1.11 8.43 3.18
C HIS A 132 -0.40 9.63 2.52
N LYS A 133 -0.23 10.75 3.23
CA LYS A 133 0.47 11.94 2.71
C LYS A 133 1.97 11.70 2.58
N ALA A 134 2.57 11.05 3.58
CA ALA A 134 4.00 10.72 3.58
C ALA A 134 4.36 9.74 2.46
N PHE A 135 3.51 8.73 2.23
CA PHE A 135 3.71 7.76 1.15
C PHE A 135 3.56 8.40 -0.24
N MET A 136 2.51 9.19 -0.45
CA MET A 136 2.27 9.88 -1.73
C MET A 136 3.40 10.89 -2.05
N ALA A 137 3.90 11.62 -1.06
CA ALA A 137 5.03 12.54 -1.22
C ALA A 137 6.34 11.82 -1.56
N THR A 138 6.54 10.62 -1.01
CA THR A 138 7.74 9.81 -1.29
C THR A 138 7.71 9.19 -2.69
N MET A 139 6.51 8.88 -3.22
CA MET A 139 6.32 8.38 -4.58
C MET A 139 6.44 9.48 -5.64
N SER A 140 5.93 10.69 -5.38
CA SER A 140 6.00 11.81 -6.32
C SER A 140 7.41 12.42 -6.47
N VAL A 141 8.29 12.23 -5.49
CA VAL A 141 9.70 12.66 -5.57
C VAL A 141 10.58 11.66 -6.34
N LYS A 142 10.10 10.43 -6.57
CA LYS A 142 10.85 9.34 -7.23
C LYS A 142 10.41 9.01 -8.65
N LEU A 143 9.41 9.71 -9.18
CA LEU A 143 9.06 9.74 -10.61
C LEU A 143 9.76 10.93 -11.27
#